data_AF-A0AAV6ARE5-F1
#
_entry.id   AF-A0AAV6ARE5-F1
#
_cell.length_a   1.000
_cell.length_b   1.000
_cell.length_c   1.000
_cell.angle_alpha   90.00
_cell.angle_beta   90.00
_cell.angle_gamma   90.00
#
_symmetry.space_group_name_H-M   'P 1'
#
loop_
_entity.id
_entity.type
_entity.pdbx_description
1 polymer ?
#
loop_
_entity_poly.entity_id
_entity_poly.type
_entity_poly.pdbx_seq_one_letter_code
_entity_poly.pdbx_strand_id
1 'polypeptide(L)'
;GFTPDLTVGVFLGFDQPKPMGRGSTGGQMAAPVFKNFLEVALAGEPPVEFRVPDGMSLIPIDKKTGMRSAGGPGTIIEAFKPGTGPADFYSVIGFDGFGFEGATTVDQDADRAAVSGTGGLY
;
A
#
# COMPACT_ATOMS: atom_id res chain seq x y z
N GLY A 1 4.42 2.09 12.93
CA GLY A 1 3.02 1.79 12.59
C GLY A 1 2.13 2.85 13.20
N PHE A 2 0.85 2.88 12.84
CA PHE A 2 -0.05 3.95 13.27
C PHE A 2 -1.52 3.53 13.24
N THR A 3 -2.33 4.27 13.98
CA THR A 3 -3.79 4.41 13.82
C THR A 3 -4.06 5.83 13.27
N PRO A 4 -5.32 6.22 12.97
CA PRO A 4 -5.62 7.58 12.54
C PRO A 4 -5.10 8.68 13.51
N ASP A 5 -5.05 8.38 14.81
CA ASP A 5 -4.76 9.37 15.85
C ASP A 5 -3.42 9.14 16.59
N LEU A 6 -2.74 8.02 16.35
CA LEU A 6 -1.51 7.65 17.07
C LEU A 6 -0.45 7.06 16.14
N THR A 7 0.79 7.56 16.22
CA THR A 7 1.96 7.00 15.50
C THR A 7 2.99 6.47 16.49
N VAL A 8 3.51 5.27 16.24
CA VAL A 8 4.51 4.62 17.09
C VAL A 8 5.67 4.08 16.26
N GLY A 9 6.89 4.44 16.67
CA GLY A 9 8.14 3.87 16.20
C GLY A 9 8.79 3.02 17.27
N VAL A 10 9.33 1.86 16.90
CA VAL A 10 10.06 0.95 17.80
C VAL A 10 11.44 0.73 17.23
N PHE A 11 12.47 1.00 18.03
CA PHE A 11 13.86 0.71 17.71
C PHE A 11 14.41 -0.31 18.70
N LEU A 12 15.10 -1.32 18.18
CA LEU A 12 15.78 -2.34 18.95
C LEU A 12 17.19 -2.51 18.39
N GLY A 13 18.18 -2.45 19.27
CA GLY A 13 19.58 -2.56 18.90
C GLY A 13 20.45 -2.60 20.14
N PHE A 14 21.73 -2.87 19.91
CA PHE A 14 22.76 -2.70 20.94
C PHE A 14 23.34 -1.30 20.83
N ASP A 15 23.73 -0.71 21.96
CA ASP A 15 24.39 0.60 22.01
C ASP A 15 25.65 0.65 21.13
N GLN A 16 26.40 -0.45 21.12
CA GLN A 16 27.47 -0.68 20.15
C GLN A 16 26.92 -1.57 19.02
N PRO A 17 26.84 -1.08 17.77
CA PRO A 17 26.24 -1.82 16.67
C PRO A 17 26.90 -3.19 16.46
N LYS A 18 26.13 -4.25 16.66
CA LYS A 18 26.54 -5.63 16.40
C LYS A 18 25.37 -6.46 15.88
N PRO A 19 25.64 -7.54 15.12
CA PRO A 19 24.58 -8.44 14.66
C PRO A 19 23.77 -9.02 15.83
N MET A 20 22.44 -9.03 15.70
CA MET A 20 21.53 -9.59 16.71
C MET A 20 21.26 -11.09 16.55
N GLY A 21 21.99 -11.77 15.66
CA GLY A 21 21.80 -13.19 15.35
C GLY A 21 20.83 -13.44 14.20
N ARG A 22 20.82 -14.69 13.72
CA ARG A 22 19.96 -15.12 12.62
C ARG A 22 18.49 -15.15 13.07
N GLY A 23 17.61 -14.52 12.29
CA GLY A 23 16.17 -14.44 12.60
C GLY A 23 15.75 -13.14 13.28
N SER A 24 16.69 -12.35 13.81
CA SER A 24 16.45 -11.08 14.51
C SER A 24 16.06 -9.95 13.55
N THR A 25 14.90 -10.08 12.93
CA THR A 25 14.29 -9.10 12.03
C THR A 25 13.35 -8.17 12.80
N GLY A 26 13.05 -6.99 12.25
CA GLY A 26 12.07 -6.08 12.83
C GLY A 26 10.68 -6.74 13.02
N GLY A 27 10.28 -7.61 12.09
CA GLY A 27 9.02 -8.36 12.19
C GLY A 27 8.97 -9.35 13.36
N GLN A 28 10.10 -9.99 13.71
CA GLN A 28 10.14 -10.89 14.87
C GLN A 28 10.37 -10.17 16.19
N MET A 29 11.14 -9.09 16.20
CA MET A 29 11.57 -8.43 17.42
C MET A 29 10.71 -7.20 17.77
N ALA A 30 10.55 -6.28 16.82
CA ALA A 30 9.88 -4.99 17.05
C ALA A 30 8.36 -5.09 16.94
N ALA A 31 7.83 -5.93 16.04
CA ALA A 31 6.38 -6.05 15.85
C ALA A 31 5.61 -6.53 17.11
N PRO A 32 6.10 -7.52 17.90
CA PRO A 32 5.43 -7.89 19.14
C PRO A 32 5.44 -6.77 20.19
N VAL A 33 6.52 -5.99 20.27
CA VAL A 33 6.59 -4.82 21.18
C VAL A 33 5.57 -3.76 20.77
N PHE A 34 5.48 -3.46 19.48
CA PHE A 34 4.48 -2.55 18.93
C PHE A 34 3.05 -3.03 19.22
N LYS A 35 2.76 -4.32 19.02
CA LYS A 35 1.45 -4.94 19.32
C LYS A 35 1.08 -4.74 20.80
N ASN A 36 1.96 -5.16 21.70
CA ASN A 36 1.70 -5.09 23.15
C ASN A 36 1.51 -3.63 23.62
N PHE A 37 2.27 -2.69 23.04
CA PHE A 37 2.08 -1.27 23.32
C PHE A 37 0.70 -0.78 22.88
N LEU A 38 0.28 -1.07 21.64
CA LEU A 38 -1.02 -0.64 21.15
C LEU A 38 -2.20 -1.29 21.91
N GLU A 39 -2.07 -2.55 22.33
CA GLU A 39 -3.11 -3.23 23.13
C GLU A 39 -3.39 -2.49 24.44
N VAL A 40 -2.36 -1.89 25.06
CA VAL A 40 -2.52 -1.10 26.28
C VAL A 40 -2.92 0.33 25.96
N ALA A 41 -2.30 0.95 24.95
CA ALA A 41 -2.53 2.36 24.60
C ALA A 41 -3.95 2.61 24.10
N LEU A 42 -4.52 1.68 23.32
CA LEU A 42 -5.86 1.81 22.74
C LEU A 42 -6.94 1.14 23.62
N ALA A 43 -6.59 0.72 24.85
CA ALA A 43 -7.52 0.03 25.73
C ALA A 43 -8.68 0.94 26.14
N GLY A 44 -9.89 0.62 25.66
CA GLY A 44 -11.10 1.41 25.93
C GLY A 44 -11.32 2.59 24.98
N GLU A 45 -10.42 2.80 24.01
CA GLU A 45 -10.65 3.77 22.94
C GLU A 45 -11.55 3.17 21.86
N PRO A 46 -12.55 3.92 21.35
CA PRO A 46 -13.37 3.45 20.24
C PRO A 46 -12.52 3.34 18.96
N PRO A 47 -12.73 2.31 18.12
CA PRO A 47 -12.00 2.18 16.86
C PRO A 47 -12.38 3.31 15.91
N VAL A 48 -11.37 3.96 15.33
CA VAL A 48 -11.52 5.01 14.32
C VAL A 48 -11.03 4.47 12.98
N GLU A 49 -11.84 4.64 11.94
CA GLU A 49 -11.48 4.23 10.57
C GLU A 49 -10.61 5.27 9.87
N PHE A 50 -9.74 4.81 8.97
CA PHE A 50 -8.99 5.70 8.09
C PHE A 50 -9.94 6.38 7.10
N ARG A 51 -9.81 7.71 6.99
CA ARG A 51 -10.61 8.50 6.03
C ARG A 51 -10.07 8.29 4.63
N VAL A 52 -10.92 7.86 3.73
CA VAL A 52 -10.60 7.78 2.29
C VAL A 52 -10.49 9.21 1.75
N PRO A 53 -9.34 9.61 1.17
CA PRO A 53 -9.20 10.93 0.55
C PRO A 53 -10.15 11.11 -0.64
N ASP A 54 -10.56 12.35 -0.88
CA ASP A 54 -11.41 12.71 -2.02
C ASP A 54 -10.75 12.32 -3.36
N GLY A 55 -11.55 11.82 -4.29
CA GLY A 55 -11.10 11.41 -5.62
C GLY A 55 -10.51 10.01 -5.72
N MET A 56 -10.30 9.30 -4.60
CA MET A 56 -9.91 7.89 -4.66
C MET A 56 -11.03 7.04 -5.27
N SER A 57 -10.65 6.09 -6.12
CA SER A 57 -11.56 5.14 -6.78
C SER A 57 -11.34 3.74 -6.24
N LEU A 58 -12.39 3.13 -5.66
CA LEU A 58 -12.38 1.74 -5.24
C LEU A 58 -12.86 0.86 -6.40
N ILE A 59 -11.97 0.03 -6.96
CA ILE A 59 -12.25 -0.74 -8.18
C ILE A 59 -12.03 -2.24 -7.90
N PRO A 60 -12.97 -3.11 -8.29
CA PRO A 60 -12.74 -4.56 -8.23
C PRO A 60 -11.67 -4.98 -9.23
N ILE A 61 -10.67 -5.73 -8.77
CA ILE A 61 -9.60 -6.29 -9.59
C ILE A 61 -9.42 -7.79 -9.34
N ASP A 62 -8.87 -8.51 -10.31
CA ASP A 62 -8.40 -9.87 -10.10
C ASP A 62 -7.04 -9.83 -9.39
N LYS A 63 -6.95 -10.50 -8.24
CA LYS A 63 -5.75 -10.49 -7.37
C LYS A 63 -4.48 -11.05 -8.01
N LYS A 64 -4.59 -11.85 -9.07
CA LYS A 64 -3.45 -12.41 -9.80
C LYS A 64 -2.98 -11.49 -10.91
N THR A 65 -3.92 -10.79 -11.56
CA THR A 65 -3.64 -10.01 -12.77
C THR A 65 -3.44 -8.53 -12.50
N GLY A 66 -4.06 -7.99 -11.46
CA GLY A 66 -4.15 -6.55 -11.22
C GLY A 66 -5.12 -5.81 -12.15
N MET A 67 -5.77 -6.52 -13.10
CA MET A 67 -6.72 -5.94 -14.04
C MET A 67 -8.12 -5.85 -13.42
N ARG A 68 -8.95 -4.96 -13.96
CA ARG A 68 -10.35 -4.82 -13.55
C ARG A 68 -11.10 -6.16 -13.66
N SER A 69 -11.82 -6.50 -12.61
CA SER A 69 -12.65 -7.72 -12.53
C SER A 69 -14.14 -7.36 -12.61
N ALA A 70 -14.91 -8.20 -13.30
CA ALA A 70 -16.38 -8.13 -13.32
C ALA A 70 -17.03 -8.80 -12.07
N GLY A 71 -16.21 -9.27 -11.12
CA GLY A 71 -16.64 -9.99 -9.93
C GLY A 71 -16.39 -11.50 -10.02
N GLY A 72 -16.57 -12.19 -8.88
CA GLY A 72 -16.36 -13.64 -8.77
C GLY A 72 -15.09 -14.04 -8.01
N PRO A 73 -14.80 -15.35 -7.93
CA PRO A 73 -13.69 -15.88 -7.13
C PRO A 73 -12.35 -15.29 -7.52
N GLY A 74 -11.60 -14.76 -6.55
CA GLY A 74 -10.30 -14.12 -6.81
C GLY A 74 -10.36 -12.60 -7.00
N THR A 75 -11.56 -12.01 -6.96
CA THR A 75 -11.74 -10.56 -6.97
C THR A 75 -11.42 -9.95 -5.60
N ILE A 76 -10.69 -8.84 -5.58
CA ILE A 76 -10.48 -7.97 -4.41
C ILE A 76 -10.83 -6.53 -4.78
N ILE A 77 -11.19 -5.71 -3.80
CA ILE A 77 -11.36 -4.26 -4.00
C ILE A 77 -10.03 -3.58 -3.72
N GLU A 78 -9.54 -2.80 -4.67
CA GLU A 78 -8.30 -2.05 -4.55
C GLU A 78 -8.57 -0.54 -4.72
N ALA A 79 -7.79 0.28 -4.02
CA ALA A 79 -7.94 1.74 -4.05
C ALA A 79 -6.95 2.37 -5.02
N PHE A 80 -7.45 3.18 -5.96
CA PHE A 80 -6.64 3.84 -6.97
C PHE A 80 -6.75 5.37 -6.84
N LYS A 81 -5.63 6.06 -7.07
CA LYS A 81 -5.63 7.51 -7.25
C LYS A 81 -6.34 7.88 -8.56
N PRO A 82 -6.82 9.12 -8.69
CA PRO A 82 -7.27 9.63 -9.98
C PRO A 82 -6.24 9.36 -11.09
N GLY A 83 -6.69 8.80 -12.20
CA GLY A 83 -5.84 8.49 -13.37
C GLY A 83 -4.95 7.25 -13.25
N THR A 84 -4.89 6.58 -12.09
CA THR A 84 -4.02 5.40 -11.89
C THR A 84 -4.80 4.09 -11.80
N GLY A 85 -5.92 3.98 -12.51
CA GLY A 85 -6.78 2.79 -12.47
C GLY A 85 -6.06 1.48 -12.83
N PRO A 86 -6.72 0.33 -12.66
CA PRO A 86 -6.13 -0.96 -13.01
C PRO A 86 -5.75 -0.99 -14.49
N ALA A 87 -4.73 -1.81 -14.82
CA ALA A 87 -4.27 -1.94 -16.20
C ALA A 87 -5.42 -2.40 -17.12
N ASP A 88 -5.58 -1.71 -18.25
CA ASP A 88 -6.58 -2.04 -19.27
C ASP A 88 -6.17 -3.26 -20.11
N PHE A 89 -4.86 -3.54 -20.20
CA PHE A 89 -4.30 -4.63 -20.99
C PHE A 89 -2.96 -5.13 -20.43
N TYR A 90 -2.67 -6.40 -20.71
CA TYR A 90 -1.38 -7.01 -20.41
C TYR A 90 -0.36 -6.66 -21.49
N SER A 91 0.68 -5.90 -21.13
CA SER A 91 1.88 -5.78 -21.96
C SER A 91 2.97 -6.71 -21.44
N VAL A 92 3.32 -7.73 -22.22
CA VAL A 92 4.59 -8.45 -22.03
C VAL A 92 5.65 -7.65 -22.76
N ILE A 93 6.75 -7.30 -22.08
CA ILE A 93 7.88 -6.59 -22.70
C ILE A 93 8.35 -7.43 -23.90
N GLY A 94 8.21 -6.86 -25.12
CA GLY A 94 8.53 -7.53 -26.39
C GLY A 94 7.34 -8.07 -27.20
N PHE A 95 6.09 -7.76 -26.83
CA PHE A 95 4.89 -8.17 -27.56
C PHE A 95 4.21 -6.99 -28.29
N ASP A 96 4.60 -6.70 -29.54
CA ASP A 96 4.03 -5.63 -30.39
C ASP A 96 2.75 -6.08 -31.13
N GLY A 97 1.84 -6.74 -30.42
CA GLY A 97 0.72 -7.49 -31.02
C GLY A 97 -0.55 -6.71 -31.33
N PHE A 98 -0.71 -5.46 -30.89
CA PHE A 98 -1.87 -4.64 -31.21
C PHE A 98 -1.45 -3.17 -31.35
N GLY A 99 -1.76 -2.58 -32.50
CA GLY A 99 -1.25 -1.28 -32.95
C GLY A 99 -1.46 -0.14 -31.94
N PHE A 100 -0.35 0.38 -31.44
CA PHE A 100 -0.29 1.65 -30.73
C PHE A 100 -0.19 2.79 -31.76
N GLU A 101 -1.30 3.48 -32.00
CA GLU A 101 -1.30 4.83 -32.54
C GLU A 101 -2.15 5.71 -31.60
N GLY A 102 -1.54 6.12 -30.49
CA GLY A 102 -2.21 6.91 -29.48
C GLY A 102 -1.28 7.19 -28.31
N ALA A 103 -0.86 8.45 -28.19
CA ALA A 103 0.15 8.93 -27.27
C ALA A 103 -0.07 8.45 -25.82
N THR A 104 1.01 7.94 -25.20
CA THR A 104 1.18 7.82 -23.75
C THR A 104 1.27 9.22 -23.13
N THR A 105 0.15 9.95 -23.09
CA THR A 105 0.06 11.14 -22.24
C THR A 105 -0.20 10.66 -20.83
N VAL A 106 0.87 10.53 -20.05
CA VAL A 106 0.78 10.40 -18.60
C VAL A 106 0.11 11.67 -18.09
N ASP A 107 -0.98 11.52 -17.36
CA ASP A 107 -1.69 12.64 -16.75
C ASP A 107 -0.74 13.34 -15.74
N GLN A 108 -0.52 14.64 -15.93
CA GLN A 108 0.41 15.41 -15.08
C GLN A 108 -0.04 15.43 -13.62
N ASP A 109 -1.33 15.27 -13.35
CA ASP A 109 -1.86 15.21 -11.99
C ASP A 109 -1.54 13.86 -11.33
N ALA A 110 -1.54 12.76 -12.11
CA ALA A 110 -1.12 11.44 -11.64
C ALA A 110 0.38 11.40 -11.32
N ASP A 111 1.21 12.05 -12.14
CA ASP A 111 2.65 12.14 -11.94
C ASP A 111 3.00 13.01 -10.71
N ARG A 112 2.29 14.12 -10.52
CA ARG A 112 2.42 14.99 -9.35
C ARG A 112 2.04 14.27 -8.06
N ALA A 113 0.96 13.48 -8.08
CA ALA A 113 0.49 12.70 -6.93
C ALA A 113 1.39 11.49 -6.61
N ALA A 114 2.18 11.00 -7.57
CA ALA A 114 3.19 9.96 -7.36
C ALA A 114 4.45 10.53 -6.68
N VAL A 115 4.88 11.73 -7.08
CA VAL A 115 6.11 12.38 -6.57
C VAL A 115 5.89 13.07 -5.24
N SER A 116 4.69 13.60 -4.95
CA SER A 116 4.41 14.35 -3.71
C SER A 116 3.79 13.52 -2.58
N GLY A 117 3.50 12.23 -2.83
CA GLY A 117 2.90 11.36 -1.83
C GLY A 117 3.95 10.88 -0.80
N THR A 118 3.56 10.77 0.47
CA THR A 118 4.41 10.31 1.59
C THR A 118 4.85 8.83 1.51
N GLY A 119 4.77 8.20 0.33
CA GLY A 119 5.32 6.87 0.08
C GLY A 119 4.64 5.72 0.82
N GLY A 120 3.45 5.91 1.38
CA GLY A 120 2.65 4.88 2.03
C GLY A 120 1.39 4.55 1.24
N LEU A 121 1.14 3.26 1.00
CA LEU A 121 -0.23 2.78 0.90
C LEU A 121 -0.71 2.66 2.35
N TYR A 122 -1.41 3.71 2.76
CA TYR A 122 -1.74 4.10 4.14
C TYR A 122 -0.53 4.58 4.93
#